data_AF-A0A2N2D2L1-F1
#
_entry.id   AF-A0A2N2D2L1-F1
#
_cell.length_a   1.000
_cell.length_b   1.000
_cell.length_c   1.000
_cell.angle_alpha   90.00
_cell.angle_beta   90.00
_cell.angle_gamma   90.00
#
_symmetry.space_group_name_H-M   'P 1'
#
loop_
_entity.id
_entity.type
_entity.pdbx_description
1 polymer ?
#
loop_
_entity_poly.entity_id
_entity_poly.type
_entity_poly.pdbx_seq_one_letter_code
_entity_poly.pdbx_strand_id
1 'polypeptide(L)'
;MTLNKTDKVSKGDESVSIWEELGKKYDVRNATFDEICDISTKLYSAGQISLGDHLMLTFDWKRAADELRKTYPETVADLNLTPADGNGRRDWIAEFEARTVRDFHADNTKGYIQNQKLTQILGRIENSK
;
A
#
# COMPACT_ATOMS: atom_id res chain seq x y z
N MET A 1 -11.78 -55.06 25.38
CA MET A 1 -11.96 -54.72 23.96
C MET A 1 -11.62 -53.24 23.83
N THR A 2 -10.39 -52.94 23.42
CA THR A 2 -9.82 -51.60 23.47
C THR A 2 -9.86 -51.02 22.06
N LEU A 3 -10.65 -49.97 21.84
CA LEU A 3 -10.68 -49.23 20.58
C LEU A 3 -9.74 -48.04 20.70
N ASN A 4 -8.49 -48.22 20.24
CA ASN A 4 -7.58 -47.11 19.97
C ASN A 4 -8.02 -46.44 18.67
N LYS A 5 -8.77 -45.34 18.76
CA LYS A 5 -8.86 -44.39 17.65
C LYS A 5 -7.59 -43.56 17.65
N THR A 6 -6.70 -43.88 16.72
CA THR A 6 -5.64 -42.96 16.29
C THR A 6 -6.31 -41.89 15.45
N ASP A 7 -6.60 -40.75 16.06
CA ASP A 7 -6.94 -39.55 15.33
C ASP A 7 -5.69 -39.12 14.56
N LYS A 8 -5.68 -39.39 13.25
CA LYS A 8 -4.76 -38.75 12.32
C LYS A 8 -5.06 -37.26 12.35
N VAL A 9 -4.27 -36.51 13.12
CA VAL A 9 -4.14 -35.07 12.94
C VAL A 9 -3.60 -34.86 11.53
N SER A 10 -4.47 -34.48 10.60
CA SER A 10 -4.04 -33.90 9.33
C SER A 10 -3.24 -32.64 9.67
N LYS A 11 -1.94 -32.63 9.31
CA LYS A 11 -1.17 -31.39 9.24
C LYS A 11 -1.95 -30.44 8.35
N GLY A 12 -2.59 -29.43 8.96
CA GLY A 12 -3.15 -28.33 8.19
C GLY A 12 -2.02 -27.65 7.45
N ASP A 13 -2.21 -27.36 6.17
CA ASP A 13 -1.42 -26.33 5.49
C ASP A 13 -1.46 -25.09 6.39
N GLU A 14 -0.31 -24.70 6.93
CA GLU A 14 -0.19 -23.39 7.58
C GLU A 14 -0.48 -22.35 6.51
N SER A 15 -1.68 -21.77 6.54
CA SER A 15 -2.05 -20.73 5.58
C SER A 15 -1.10 -19.56 5.80
N VAL A 16 -0.16 -19.37 4.86
CA VAL A 16 0.78 -18.26 4.87
C VAL A 16 -0.03 -16.97 4.95
N SER A 17 0.32 -16.11 5.91
CA SER A 17 -0.33 -14.82 6.08
C SER A 17 -0.23 -14.00 4.79
N ILE A 18 -1.32 -13.37 4.35
CA ILE A 18 -1.30 -12.49 3.16
C ILE A 18 -0.23 -11.39 3.27
N TRP A 19 0.08 -10.94 4.49
CA TRP A 19 1.15 -9.99 4.75
C TRP A 19 2.54 -10.55 4.42
N GLU A 20 2.80 -11.83 4.74
CA GLU A 20 4.05 -12.52 4.42
C GLU A 20 4.15 -12.86 2.93
N GLU A 21 3.04 -13.26 2.30
CA GLU A 21 3.00 -13.47 0.84
C GLU A 21 3.39 -12.19 0.10
N LEU A 22 2.79 -11.07 0.48
CA LEU A 22 3.04 -9.78 -0.15
C LEU A 22 4.43 -9.23 0.19
N GLY A 23 4.88 -9.38 1.44
CA GLY A 23 6.22 -8.94 1.87
C GLY A 23 7.34 -9.65 1.12
N LYS A 24 7.21 -10.96 0.87
CA LYS A 24 8.17 -11.72 0.06
C LYS A 24 8.14 -11.35 -1.41
N LYS A 25 6.99 -10.93 -1.94
CA LYS A 25 6.80 -10.64 -3.36
C LYS A 25 7.20 -9.22 -3.76
N TYR A 26 6.97 -8.24 -2.88
CA TYR A 26 7.06 -6.83 -3.22
C TYR A 26 8.02 -6.08 -2.32
N ASP A 27 8.77 -5.15 -2.94
CA ASP A 27 9.56 -4.16 -2.22
C ASP A 27 8.84 -2.81 -2.27
N VAL A 28 8.07 -2.47 -1.23
CA VAL A 28 7.23 -1.25 -1.21
C VAL A 28 8.04 0.04 -1.18
N ARG A 29 9.35 -0.05 -0.86
CA ARG A 29 10.30 1.06 -0.99
C ARG A 29 10.84 1.23 -2.41
N ASN A 30 10.52 0.31 -3.32
CA ASN A 30 10.93 0.33 -4.72
C ASN A 30 9.86 -0.32 -5.64
N ALA A 31 8.61 0.10 -5.49
CA ALA A 31 7.48 -0.46 -6.21
C ALA A 31 6.91 0.51 -7.25
N THR A 32 6.40 -0.03 -8.33
CA THR A 32 5.56 0.66 -9.31
C THR A 32 4.16 0.91 -8.76
N PHE A 33 3.41 1.82 -9.36
CA PHE A 33 2.01 2.06 -8.99
C PHE A 33 1.12 0.82 -9.18
N ASP A 34 1.36 0.03 -10.23
CA ASP A 34 0.59 -1.20 -10.50
C ASP A 34 0.84 -2.25 -9.40
N GLU A 35 2.08 -2.38 -8.91
CA GLU A 35 2.41 -3.25 -7.78
C GLU A 35 1.69 -2.79 -6.50
N ILE A 36 1.59 -1.48 -6.24
CA ILE A 36 0.77 -0.95 -5.13
C ILE A 36 -0.72 -1.24 -5.31
N CYS A 37 -1.23 -1.16 -6.55
CA CYS A 37 -2.61 -1.54 -6.85
C CYS A 37 -2.87 -3.02 -6.55
N ASP A 38 -1.95 -3.93 -6.90
CA ASP A 38 -2.08 -5.36 -6.57
C ASP A 38 -2.05 -5.60 -5.06
N ILE A 39 -1.07 -5.00 -4.34
CA ILE A 39 -0.98 -5.08 -2.87
C ILE A 39 -2.29 -4.62 -2.24
N SER A 40 -2.76 -3.43 -2.62
CA SER A 40 -3.96 -2.81 -2.07
C SER A 40 -5.21 -3.66 -2.34
N THR A 41 -5.36 -4.17 -3.56
CA THR A 41 -6.49 -5.02 -3.96
C THR A 41 -6.52 -6.33 -3.18
N LYS A 42 -5.37 -6.98 -3.01
CA LYS A 42 -5.26 -8.23 -2.26
C LYS A 42 -5.56 -8.03 -0.77
N LEU A 43 -4.97 -7.00 -0.15
CA LEU A 43 -5.23 -6.67 1.26
C LEU A 43 -6.71 -6.33 1.49
N TYR A 44 -7.32 -5.55 0.60
CA TYR A 44 -8.73 -5.19 0.69
C TYR A 44 -9.62 -6.43 0.54
N SER A 45 -9.36 -7.26 -0.47
CA SER A 45 -10.13 -8.50 -0.72
C SER A 45 -10.03 -9.49 0.44
N ALA A 46 -8.89 -9.51 1.15
CA ALA A 46 -8.67 -10.32 2.35
C ALA A 46 -9.23 -9.67 3.63
N GLY A 47 -9.94 -8.54 3.53
CA GLY A 47 -10.51 -7.80 4.66
C GLY A 47 -9.47 -7.19 5.61
N GLN A 48 -8.22 -7.06 5.18
CA GLN A 48 -7.11 -6.58 6.01
C GLN A 48 -7.01 -5.06 6.08
N ILE A 49 -7.54 -4.36 5.07
CA ILE A 49 -7.61 -2.90 5.02
C ILE A 49 -9.03 -2.46 4.64
N SER A 50 -9.40 -1.23 4.96
CA SER A 50 -10.71 -0.69 4.61
C SER A 50 -10.78 -0.26 3.13
N LEU A 51 -11.99 -0.07 2.61
CA LEU A 51 -12.18 0.52 1.27
C LEU A 51 -11.53 1.91 1.16
N GLY A 52 -11.55 2.72 2.22
CA GLY A 52 -10.91 4.03 2.23
C GLY A 52 -9.39 3.95 2.08
N ASP A 53 -8.75 2.99 2.77
CA ASP A 53 -7.31 2.75 2.62
C ASP A 53 -6.99 2.28 1.20
N HIS A 54 -7.82 1.37 0.67
CA HIS A 54 -7.66 0.86 -0.69
C HIS A 54 -7.69 2.00 -1.72
N LEU A 55 -8.74 2.83 -1.70
CA LEU A 55 -8.91 3.95 -2.61
C LEU A 55 -7.77 4.97 -2.54
N MET A 56 -7.23 5.20 -1.34
CA MET A 56 -6.12 6.14 -1.16
C MET A 56 -4.78 5.57 -1.63
N LEU A 57 -4.53 4.27 -1.44
CA LEU A 57 -3.35 3.59 -1.97
C LEU A 57 -3.37 3.53 -3.50
N THR A 58 -4.56 3.36 -4.11
CA THR A 58 -4.73 3.24 -5.56
C THR A 58 -5.14 4.54 -6.24
N PHE A 59 -4.96 5.69 -5.59
CA PHE A 59 -5.20 6.97 -6.24
C PHE A 59 -4.02 7.32 -7.15
N ASP A 60 -4.28 7.40 -8.46
CA ASP A 60 -3.26 7.72 -9.45
C ASP A 60 -2.99 9.24 -9.52
N TRP A 61 -2.12 9.70 -8.63
CA TRP A 61 -1.70 11.11 -8.55
C TRP A 61 -1.04 11.59 -9.85
N LYS A 62 -0.32 10.71 -10.54
CA LYS A 62 0.34 11.05 -11.80
C LYS A 62 -0.71 11.32 -12.88
N ARG A 63 -1.67 10.41 -13.06
CA ARG A 63 -2.75 10.59 -14.02
C ARG A 63 -3.59 11.82 -13.69
N ALA A 64 -3.89 12.06 -12.41
CA ALA A 64 -4.59 13.28 -12.00
C ALA A 64 -3.83 14.55 -12.41
N ALA A 65 -2.51 14.58 -12.19
CA ALA A 65 -1.65 15.69 -12.63
C ALA A 65 -1.64 15.83 -14.16
N ASP A 66 -1.49 14.72 -14.88
CA ASP A 66 -1.45 14.70 -16.35
C ASP A 66 -2.77 15.17 -16.97
N GLU A 67 -3.93 14.79 -16.40
CA GLU A 67 -5.23 15.32 -16.83
C GLU A 67 -5.36 16.82 -16.56
N LEU A 68 -4.92 17.30 -15.40
CA LEU A 68 -4.95 18.73 -15.08
C LEU A 68 -4.03 19.55 -15.99
N ARG A 69 -2.86 19.01 -16.38
CA ARG A 69 -1.92 19.66 -17.31
C ARG A 69 -2.51 19.88 -18.70
N LYS A 70 -3.45 19.05 -19.15
CA LYS A 70 -4.13 19.27 -20.45
C LYS A 70 -4.86 20.61 -20.47
N THR A 71 -5.38 21.05 -19.33
CA THR A 71 -6.10 22.31 -19.18
C THR A 71 -5.17 23.44 -18.71
N TYR A 72 -4.21 23.13 -17.86
CA TYR A 72 -3.32 24.11 -17.22
C TYR A 72 -1.85 23.66 -17.29
N PRO A 73 -1.23 23.67 -18.48
CA PRO A 73 0.07 23.03 -18.71
C PRO A 73 1.23 23.68 -17.95
N GLU A 74 1.16 24.98 -17.68
CA GLU A 74 2.26 25.74 -17.06
C GLU A 74 2.16 25.84 -15.53
N THR A 75 1.04 25.44 -14.93
CA THR A 75 0.80 25.66 -13.49
C THR A 75 0.70 24.37 -12.67
N VAL A 76 0.55 23.22 -13.32
CA VAL A 76 0.33 21.94 -12.65
C VAL A 76 1.65 21.20 -12.42
N ALA A 77 2.14 21.30 -11.19
CA ALA A 77 3.26 20.51 -10.69
C ALA A 77 2.93 19.00 -10.62
N ASP A 78 3.94 18.15 -10.39
CA ASP A 78 3.68 16.75 -10.03
C ASP A 78 2.93 16.70 -8.69
N LEU A 79 1.96 15.79 -8.61
CA LEU A 79 1.18 15.58 -7.40
C LEU A 79 1.75 14.48 -6.51
N ASN A 80 2.71 13.68 -7.01
CA ASN A 80 3.57 12.87 -6.17
C ASN A 80 4.63 13.75 -5.49
N LEU A 81 4.94 13.47 -4.23
CA LEU A 81 5.84 14.30 -3.43
C LEU A 81 7.29 13.82 -3.46
N THR A 82 7.50 12.56 -3.80
CA THR A 82 8.83 11.97 -4.01
C THR A 82 9.12 11.89 -5.52
N PRO A 83 10.35 11.54 -5.94
CA PRO A 83 10.63 11.15 -7.33
C PRO A 83 10.46 9.64 -7.56
N ALA A 84 10.15 9.25 -8.80
CA ALA A 84 10.21 7.85 -9.25
C ALA A 84 11.49 7.59 -10.05
N ASP A 85 11.93 6.33 -10.16
CA ASP A 85 13.03 5.93 -11.02
C ASP A 85 12.61 5.88 -12.51
N GLY A 86 13.56 5.53 -13.40
CA GLY A 86 13.30 5.44 -14.84
C GLY A 86 12.27 4.37 -15.24
N ASN A 87 11.92 3.46 -14.34
CA ASN A 87 10.89 2.42 -14.53
C ASN A 87 9.58 2.77 -13.82
N GLY A 88 9.46 3.97 -13.23
CA GLY A 88 8.27 4.40 -12.50
C GLY A 88 8.15 3.80 -11.10
N ARG A 89 9.23 3.24 -10.53
CA ARG A 89 9.27 2.74 -9.15
C ARG A 89 9.55 3.86 -8.16
N ARG A 90 8.98 3.76 -6.97
CA ARG A 90 9.06 4.78 -5.92
C ARG A 90 9.13 4.14 -4.54
N ASP A 91 9.70 4.85 -3.58
CA ASP A 91 9.51 4.57 -2.16
C ASP A 91 8.13 5.07 -1.71
N TRP A 92 7.15 4.15 -1.66
CA TRP A 92 5.79 4.49 -1.29
C TRP A 92 5.61 4.77 0.20
N ILE A 93 6.50 4.24 1.06
CA ILE A 93 6.52 4.61 2.48
C ILE A 93 6.92 6.08 2.59
N ALA A 94 7.99 6.49 1.92
CA ALA A 94 8.46 7.87 1.90
C ALA A 94 7.43 8.83 1.28
N GLU A 95 6.69 8.40 0.25
CA GLU A 95 5.61 9.19 -0.35
C GLU A 95 4.50 9.53 0.67
N PHE A 96 4.00 8.54 1.41
CA PHE A 96 2.95 8.77 2.40
C PHE A 96 3.47 9.44 3.68
N GLU A 97 4.74 9.27 4.04
CA GLU A 97 5.39 10.06 5.08
C GLU A 97 5.47 11.55 4.67
N ALA A 98 5.89 11.86 3.44
CA ALA A 98 5.92 13.22 2.93
C ALA A 98 4.51 13.85 2.91
N ARG A 99 3.48 13.07 2.55
CA ARG A 99 2.08 13.52 2.59
C ARG A 99 1.60 13.79 4.00
N THR A 100 2.00 12.95 4.95
CA THR A 100 1.73 13.14 6.38
C THR A 100 2.29 14.48 6.86
N VAL A 101 3.55 14.78 6.55
CA VAL A 101 4.21 16.05 6.90
C VAL A 101 3.50 17.24 6.25
N ARG A 102 3.15 17.14 4.96
CA ARG A 102 2.41 18.18 4.25
C ARG A 102 1.05 18.46 4.89
N ASP A 103 0.28 17.42 5.21
CA ASP A 103 -1.05 17.57 5.79
C ASP A 103 -0.99 18.11 7.23
N PHE A 104 0.06 17.75 7.99
CA PHE A 104 0.32 18.37 9.29
C PHE A 104 0.53 19.88 9.17
N HIS A 105 1.35 20.34 8.23
CA HIS A 105 1.60 21.77 8.00
C HIS A 105 0.40 22.53 7.44
N ALA A 106 -0.57 21.83 6.85
CA ALA A 106 -1.78 22.42 6.29
C ALA A 106 -2.99 22.36 7.23
N ASP A 107 -2.80 21.98 8.51
CA ASP A 107 -3.87 21.73 9.48
C ASP A 107 -4.93 20.72 8.98
N ASN A 108 -4.55 19.84 8.06
CA ASN A 108 -5.40 18.81 7.48
C ASN A 108 -5.34 17.53 8.32
N THR A 109 -5.98 17.56 9.50
CA THR A 109 -5.95 16.43 10.46
C THR A 109 -6.44 15.11 9.86
N LYS A 110 -7.45 15.14 8.99
CA LYS A 110 -7.98 13.93 8.34
C LYS A 110 -6.95 13.31 7.39
N GLY A 111 -6.32 14.14 6.56
CA GLY A 111 -5.24 13.69 5.67
C GLY A 111 -4.04 13.16 6.42
N TYR A 112 -3.63 13.86 7.49
CA TYR A 112 -2.56 13.43 8.38
C TYR A 112 -2.80 12.02 8.93
N ILE A 113 -3.97 11.79 9.56
CA ILE A 113 -4.32 10.48 10.14
C ILE A 113 -4.36 9.39 9.05
N GLN A 114 -4.96 9.68 7.90
CA GLN A 114 -5.07 8.71 6.82
C GLN A 114 -3.68 8.33 6.29
N ASN A 115 -2.81 9.31 6.01
CA ASN A 115 -1.48 9.04 5.47
C ASN A 115 -0.59 8.29 6.47
N GLN A 116 -0.67 8.58 7.77
CA GLN A 116 0.01 7.77 8.80
C GLN A 116 -0.42 6.30 8.76
N LYS A 117 -1.72 6.06 8.58
CA LYS A 117 -2.25 4.70 8.48
C LYS A 117 -1.73 3.97 7.23
N LEU A 118 -1.62 4.67 6.10
CA LEU A 118 -1.04 4.08 4.87
C LEU A 118 0.44 3.73 5.05
N THR A 119 1.22 4.60 5.70
CA THR A 119 2.60 4.31 6.08
C THR A 119 2.69 3.06 6.96
N GLN A 120 1.78 2.87 7.92
CA GLN A 120 1.74 1.66 8.76
C GLN A 120 1.39 0.40 7.97
N ILE A 121 0.44 0.48 7.03
CA ILE A 121 0.06 -0.65 6.17
C ILE A 121 1.26 -1.11 5.33
N LEU A 122 1.92 -0.17 4.64
CA LEU A 122 3.10 -0.49 3.83
C LEU A 122 4.30 -0.91 4.67
N GLY A 123 4.50 -0.28 5.84
CA GLY A 123 5.53 -0.68 6.79
C GLY A 123 5.34 -2.11 7.30
N ARG A 124 4.10 -2.56 7.47
CA ARG A 124 3.83 -3.97 7.81
C ARG A 124 4.25 -4.92 6.70
N ILE A 125 4.01 -4.57 5.43
CA ILE A 125 4.47 -5.36 4.28
C ILE A 125 6.00 -5.43 4.26
N GLU A 126 6.67 -4.28 4.41
CA GLU A 126 8.13 -4.18 4.42
C GLU A 126 8.76 -5.03 5.52
N ASN A 127 8.15 -5.09 6.70
CA ASN A 127 8.62 -5.87 7.84
C ASN A 127 8.22 -7.36 7.79
N SER A 128 7.48 -7.81 6.76
CA SER A 128 7.03 -9.20 6.60
C SER A 128 7.85 -9.98 5.55
N LYS A 129 9.04 -9.47 5.19
CA LYS A 129 10.00 -10.09 4.26
C LYS A 129 10.59 -11.40 4.80
#